data_AF-A0A1I2ZP77-F1
#
_entry.id   AF-A0A1I2ZP77-F1
#
_cell.length_a   1.000
_cell.length_b   1.000
_cell.length_c   1.000
_cell.angle_alpha   90.00
_cell.angle_beta   90.00
_cell.angle_gamma   90.00
#
_symmetry.space_group_name_H-M   'P 1'
#
loop_
_entity.id
_entity.type
_entity.pdbx_description
1 polymer ?
#
loop_
_entity_poly.entity_id
_entity_poly.type
_entity_poly.pdbx_seq_one_letter_code
_entity_poly.pdbx_strand_id
1 'polypeptide(L)'
;MKTAIAATIGSIIIMTAFAMEKTVTPSSATPTHAASSRGDYIVFGMGCFWGAEKRMGEIPGVIDVESGYAGGDRSEVGYEDVLAHEKMLRAGRMTARNHAEVVKVTFDPTRVSLETVLEKFWENHDPTQGDRQGNDIGSNYRSAIYFNREGQKSVAVATLDVYQKALTDAGFGKITTEILPLKNYITAEKYHQDYLKKNPDGYCGLGGTGVKYPGIPAKGARTGAATAVSGAAMSISDEPLNGGNLNLARQLVVFEAENCEFCRRFNEEIFNQWQADVPVAATMTSNPPSGWTLEKPLFAAPTIVMFEKGSEVARYTGYNGEKANFWKWLGFHLLSPEQRKIAFQQGTEPPFTASNLDEKRPGRFVDPITGETLFLSNTKFESGTGWPSFFEPMEGSVTLHVDNSHGMRRVEVRSASSGIHLGHVFDDGPPPHHRRYCINGNVLKFIPDGPMSDKR
;
A
#
# COMPACT_ATOMS: atom_id res chain seq x y z
N MET A 1 -71.60 64.39 -32.57
CA MET A 1 -70.55 64.29 -31.51
C MET A 1 -69.22 64.16 -32.25
N LYS A 2 -68.27 65.12 -32.16
CA LYS A 2 -67.23 65.26 -31.11
C LYS A 2 -66.40 63.98 -30.93
N THR A 3 -65.06 63.92 -30.81
CA THR A 3 -63.86 64.79 -31.04
C THR A 3 -62.62 63.93 -30.66
N ALA A 4 -61.38 64.05 -31.15
CA ALA A 4 -60.74 64.82 -32.23
C ALA A 4 -59.33 64.20 -32.54
N ILE A 5 -58.48 64.87 -33.33
CA ILE A 5 -57.08 64.50 -33.65
C ILE A 5 -56.11 64.99 -32.56
N ALA A 6 -55.06 64.21 -32.22
CA ALA A 6 -53.69 64.71 -31.97
C ALA A 6 -52.69 63.56 -31.69
N ALA A 7 -51.46 63.69 -32.20
CA ALA A 7 -50.31 62.88 -31.83
C ALA A 7 -49.28 63.74 -31.10
N THR A 8 -48.62 63.22 -30.06
CA THR A 8 -47.49 63.90 -29.40
C THR A 8 -46.45 62.91 -28.88
N ILE A 9 -45.30 62.98 -29.55
CA ILE A 9 -43.90 62.84 -29.08
C ILE A 9 -43.70 62.47 -27.60
N GLY A 10 -42.90 61.42 -27.35
CA GLY A 10 -42.27 61.13 -26.07
C GLY A 10 -40.88 60.51 -26.25
N SER A 11 -39.83 61.29 -26.05
CA SER A 11 -38.43 60.86 -26.23
C SER A 11 -37.94 60.03 -25.05
N ILE A 12 -37.21 58.94 -25.30
CA ILE A 12 -36.26 58.36 -24.35
C ILE A 12 -34.90 58.21 -25.03
N ILE A 13 -33.86 58.66 -24.32
CA ILE A 13 -32.51 58.88 -24.83
C ILE A 13 -31.70 57.58 -24.76
N ILE A 14 -31.01 57.24 -25.85
CA ILE A 14 -29.93 56.26 -25.85
C ILE A 14 -28.67 56.94 -25.31
N MET A 15 -28.12 56.44 -24.21
CA MET A 15 -26.73 56.73 -23.81
C MET A 15 -25.92 55.44 -23.79
N THR A 16 -25.02 55.32 -24.76
CA THR A 16 -23.88 54.40 -24.72
C THR A 16 -22.78 55.02 -23.85
N ALA A 17 -22.18 54.22 -22.96
CA ALA A 17 -20.99 54.60 -22.21
C ALA A 17 -19.94 53.50 -22.33
N PHE A 18 -18.92 53.74 -23.15
CA PHE A 18 -17.67 52.98 -23.15
C PHE A 18 -16.90 53.32 -21.87
N ALA A 19 -16.40 52.31 -21.15
CA ALA A 19 -15.39 52.50 -20.11
C ALA A 19 -14.41 51.32 -20.03
N MET A 20 -13.37 51.45 -20.85
CA MET A 20 -11.96 51.17 -20.52
C MET A 20 -11.60 49.81 -19.92
N GLU A 21 -11.23 48.90 -20.82
CA GLU A 21 -10.35 47.78 -20.55
C GLU A 21 -8.97 48.29 -20.09
N LYS A 22 -8.56 47.92 -18.87
CA LYS A 22 -7.19 48.14 -18.38
C LYS A 22 -6.41 46.84 -18.48
N THR A 23 -5.53 46.79 -19.47
CA THR A 23 -4.43 45.83 -19.52
C THR A 23 -3.53 46.01 -18.29
N VAL A 24 -3.27 44.91 -17.58
CA VAL A 24 -2.22 44.83 -16.56
C VAL A 24 -1.32 43.67 -16.94
N THR A 25 -0.05 43.99 -17.22
CA THR A 25 1.00 43.02 -17.54
C THR A 25 1.35 42.13 -16.34
N PRO A 26 1.81 40.90 -16.56
CA PRO A 26 2.16 39.98 -15.48
C PRO A 26 3.44 40.46 -14.77
N SER A 27 3.31 40.91 -13.53
CA SER A 27 4.47 41.15 -12.66
C SER A 27 4.91 39.82 -12.03
N SER A 28 6.14 39.41 -12.34
CA SER A 28 6.79 38.26 -11.72
C SER A 28 6.92 38.45 -10.20
N ALA A 29 6.13 37.71 -9.41
CA ALA A 29 6.26 37.66 -7.96
C ALA A 29 6.02 36.24 -7.44
N THR A 30 6.98 35.74 -6.66
CA THR A 30 7.00 34.39 -6.09
C THR A 30 5.77 34.15 -5.18
N PRO A 31 5.07 33.00 -5.27
CA PRO A 31 3.91 32.74 -4.43
C PRO A 31 4.34 32.46 -2.98
N THR A 32 4.16 33.44 -2.09
CA THR A 32 4.13 33.19 -0.65
C THR A 32 2.71 32.77 -0.25
N HIS A 33 2.56 31.63 0.43
CA HIS A 33 1.26 31.16 0.93
C HIS A 33 0.64 32.17 1.91
N ALA A 34 -0.46 32.81 1.50
CA ALA A 34 -1.38 33.48 2.41
C ALA A 34 -2.47 32.49 2.83
N ALA A 35 -2.48 32.08 4.10
CA ALA A 35 -3.51 31.19 4.64
C ALA A 35 -4.86 31.92 4.76
N SER A 36 -5.93 31.30 4.26
CA SER A 36 -7.30 31.78 4.42
C SER A 36 -7.79 31.52 5.85
N SER A 37 -8.45 32.51 6.46
CA SER A 37 -9.06 32.41 7.81
C SER A 37 -10.39 31.63 7.85
N ARG A 38 -10.70 30.88 6.79
CA ARG A 38 -11.76 29.87 6.75
C ARG A 38 -11.10 28.50 6.76
N GLY A 39 -11.53 27.63 7.69
CA GLY A 39 -10.98 26.28 7.84
C GLY A 39 -11.02 25.47 6.55
N ASP A 40 -10.12 24.48 6.48
CA ASP A 40 -10.11 23.50 5.39
C ASP A 40 -11.20 22.45 5.63
N TYR A 41 -11.66 21.76 4.59
CA TYR A 41 -12.62 20.67 4.74
C TYR A 41 -12.32 19.48 3.83
N ILE A 42 -12.67 18.29 4.29
CA ILE A 42 -12.62 17.04 3.52
C ILE A 42 -13.85 16.19 3.84
N VAL A 43 -14.29 15.35 2.90
CA VAL A 43 -15.51 14.55 3.05
C VAL A 43 -15.15 13.08 3.16
N PHE A 44 -15.73 12.39 4.15
CA PHE A 44 -15.42 10.99 4.47
C PHE A 44 -16.67 10.11 4.50
N GLY A 45 -16.65 8.98 3.80
CA GLY A 45 -17.58 7.87 4.00
C GLY A 45 -16.97 6.86 4.97
N MET A 46 -17.66 6.54 6.06
CA MET A 46 -17.15 5.71 7.15
C MET A 46 -18.18 4.67 7.62
N GLY A 47 -19.19 4.35 6.80
CA GLY A 47 -20.39 3.65 7.24
C GLY A 47 -21.47 4.63 7.72
N CYS A 48 -22.30 4.20 8.68
CA CYS A 48 -23.37 5.04 9.24
C CYS A 48 -22.83 6.40 9.74
N PHE A 49 -23.33 7.49 9.16
CA PHE A 49 -22.80 8.83 9.41
C PHE A 49 -22.95 9.33 10.86
N TRP A 50 -23.87 8.79 11.67
CA TRP A 50 -24.05 9.21 13.07
C TRP A 50 -22.84 8.88 13.94
N GLY A 51 -22.26 7.70 13.73
CA GLY A 51 -21.00 7.31 14.37
C GLY A 51 -19.84 8.14 13.84
N ALA A 52 -19.78 8.35 12.52
CA ALA A 52 -18.71 9.11 11.87
C ALA A 52 -18.65 10.57 12.37
N GLU A 53 -19.81 11.23 12.43
CA GLU A 53 -19.97 12.61 12.88
C GLU A 53 -19.47 12.79 14.31
N LYS A 54 -19.85 11.88 15.22
CA LYS A 54 -19.36 11.87 16.60
C LYS A 54 -17.84 11.66 16.67
N ARG A 55 -17.31 10.63 16.02
CA ARG A 55 -15.87 10.28 16.07
C ARG A 55 -14.98 11.38 15.51
N MET A 56 -15.39 11.99 14.39
CA MET A 56 -14.60 13.06 13.75
C MET A 56 -14.77 14.40 14.46
N GLY A 57 -15.92 14.66 15.08
CA GLY A 57 -16.16 15.87 15.89
C GLY A 57 -15.40 15.90 17.22
N GLU A 58 -14.92 14.75 17.70
CA GLU A 58 -14.09 14.62 18.93
C GLU A 58 -12.61 14.99 18.71
N ILE A 59 -12.18 15.26 17.47
CA ILE A 59 -10.78 15.56 17.14
C ILE A 59 -10.43 17.01 17.49
N PRO A 60 -9.42 17.27 18.35
CA PRO A 60 -8.97 18.63 18.63
C PRO A 60 -8.51 19.37 17.37
N GLY A 61 -9.11 20.53 17.09
CA GLY A 61 -8.82 21.34 15.90
C GLY A 61 -9.82 21.17 14.74
N VAL A 62 -10.70 20.16 14.81
CA VAL A 62 -11.93 20.16 14.01
C VAL A 62 -12.85 21.28 14.51
N ILE A 63 -13.48 21.98 13.57
CA ILE A 63 -14.38 23.12 13.79
C ILE A 63 -15.83 22.66 13.73
N ASP A 64 -16.16 21.84 12.73
CA ASP A 64 -17.52 21.42 12.40
C ASP A 64 -17.51 20.08 11.67
N VAL A 65 -18.57 19.28 11.85
CA VAL A 65 -18.78 18.02 11.12
C VAL A 65 -20.26 17.92 10.77
N GLU A 66 -20.55 17.90 9.48
CA GLU A 66 -21.93 17.85 8.95
C GLU A 66 -22.18 16.51 8.27
N SER A 67 -23.31 15.86 8.57
CA SER A 67 -23.75 14.62 7.94
C SER A 67 -24.38 14.87 6.55
N GLY A 68 -24.14 14.00 5.57
CA GLY A 68 -24.63 14.19 4.20
C GLY A 68 -24.49 12.97 3.28
N TYR A 69 -24.80 13.19 2.01
CA TYR A 69 -24.77 12.19 0.93
C TYR A 69 -23.86 12.67 -0.21
N ALA A 70 -22.92 11.83 -0.67
CA ALA A 70 -21.96 12.21 -1.72
C ALA A 70 -21.52 11.05 -2.62
N GLY A 71 -20.97 11.38 -3.79
CA GLY A 71 -20.31 10.43 -4.68
C GLY A 71 -21.23 9.50 -5.49
N GLY A 72 -22.55 9.69 -5.40
CA GLY A 72 -23.54 9.07 -6.29
C GLY A 72 -23.83 9.95 -7.52
N ASP A 73 -24.56 9.41 -8.49
CA ASP A 73 -24.84 10.09 -9.77
C ASP A 73 -26.06 11.03 -9.73
N ARG A 74 -26.91 10.91 -8.70
CA ARG A 74 -28.10 11.77 -8.54
C ARG A 74 -27.69 13.17 -8.06
N SER A 75 -28.39 14.21 -8.54
CA SER A 75 -28.16 15.59 -8.10
C SER A 75 -28.83 15.90 -6.76
N GLU A 76 -29.93 15.22 -6.45
CA GLU A 76 -30.73 15.39 -5.22
C GLU A 76 -31.23 14.01 -4.72
N VAL A 77 -31.05 13.76 -3.42
CA VAL A 77 -31.52 12.58 -2.67
C VAL A 77 -31.83 12.99 -1.21
N GLY A 78 -32.86 12.38 -0.62
CA GLY A 78 -32.99 12.25 0.84
C GLY A 78 -32.53 10.88 1.36
N TYR A 79 -32.67 10.62 2.66
CA TYR A 79 -32.29 9.34 3.26
C TYR A 79 -33.00 8.13 2.61
N GLU A 80 -34.32 8.22 2.45
CA GLU A 80 -35.15 7.17 1.84
C GLU A 80 -34.82 6.93 0.36
N ASP A 81 -34.37 7.95 -0.38
CA ASP A 81 -33.88 7.79 -1.75
C ASP A 81 -32.63 6.91 -1.79
N VAL A 82 -31.67 7.14 -0.90
CA VAL A 82 -30.40 6.40 -0.84
C VAL A 82 -30.66 4.93 -0.50
N LEU A 83 -31.53 4.65 0.47
CA LEU A 83 -31.92 3.28 0.83
C LEU A 83 -32.71 2.58 -0.27
N ALA A 84 -33.65 3.27 -0.93
CA ALA A 84 -34.40 2.73 -2.06
C ALA A 84 -33.49 2.45 -3.27
N HIS A 85 -32.52 3.33 -3.55
CA HIS A 85 -31.53 3.17 -4.61
C HIS A 85 -30.66 1.94 -4.36
N GLU A 86 -30.15 1.75 -3.13
CA GLU A 86 -29.37 0.56 -2.76
C GLU A 86 -30.15 -0.74 -2.98
N LYS A 87 -31.41 -0.77 -2.55
CA LYS A 87 -32.30 -1.91 -2.77
C LYS A 87 -32.50 -2.22 -4.26
N MET A 88 -32.55 -1.20 -5.12
CA MET A 88 -32.69 -1.36 -6.56
C MET A 88 -31.39 -1.79 -7.25
N LEU A 89 -30.22 -1.32 -6.78
CA LEU A 89 -28.90 -1.81 -7.22
C LEU A 89 -28.75 -3.30 -6.91
N ARG A 90 -29.00 -3.71 -5.66
CA ARG A 90 -28.91 -5.12 -5.24
C ARG A 90 -29.92 -6.04 -5.93
N ALA A 91 -31.02 -5.48 -6.44
CA ALA A 91 -31.99 -6.20 -7.26
C ALA A 91 -31.64 -6.24 -8.77
N GLY A 92 -30.51 -5.65 -9.19
CA GLY A 92 -30.12 -5.56 -10.61
C GLY A 92 -31.01 -4.64 -11.45
N ARG A 93 -31.78 -3.74 -10.81
CA ARG A 93 -32.77 -2.85 -11.44
C ARG A 93 -32.27 -1.42 -11.62
N MET A 94 -31.03 -1.17 -11.22
CA MET A 94 -30.36 0.12 -11.29
C MET A 94 -28.89 -0.14 -11.66
N THR A 95 -28.28 0.77 -12.41
CA THR A 95 -26.84 0.77 -12.73
C THR A 95 -26.16 2.09 -12.38
N ALA A 96 -26.94 3.17 -12.18
CA ALA A 96 -26.43 4.45 -11.70
C ALA A 96 -25.88 4.30 -10.27
N ARG A 97 -24.81 5.03 -9.97
CA ARG A 97 -24.10 4.95 -8.70
C ARG A 97 -24.91 5.58 -7.55
N ASN A 98 -25.02 4.85 -6.44
CA ASN A 98 -25.65 5.36 -5.23
C ASN A 98 -24.71 6.30 -4.44
N HIS A 99 -25.28 7.23 -3.70
CA HIS A 99 -24.52 8.03 -2.76
C HIS A 99 -24.01 7.19 -1.59
N ALA A 100 -22.85 7.55 -1.05
CA ALA A 100 -22.44 7.13 0.28
C ALA A 100 -23.05 8.09 1.32
N GLU A 101 -23.40 7.56 2.48
CA GLU A 101 -23.45 8.34 3.71
C GLU A 101 -22.03 8.84 4.02
N VAL A 102 -21.91 10.14 4.23
CA VAL A 102 -20.63 10.81 4.45
C VAL A 102 -20.74 11.87 5.53
N VAL A 103 -19.58 12.28 6.04
CA VAL A 103 -19.43 13.46 6.88
C VAL A 103 -18.46 14.45 6.26
N LYS A 104 -18.83 15.73 6.22
CA LYS A 104 -17.99 16.86 5.81
C LYS A 104 -17.28 17.41 7.05
N VAL A 105 -16.01 17.05 7.20
CA VAL A 105 -15.17 17.46 8.34
C VAL A 105 -14.47 18.76 8.00
N THR A 106 -14.83 19.85 8.70
CA THR A 106 -14.19 21.17 8.58
C THR A 106 -13.23 21.37 9.75
N PHE A 107 -11.99 21.74 9.49
CA PHE A 107 -10.92 21.82 10.49
C PHE A 107 -10.03 23.05 10.31
N ASP A 108 -9.37 23.47 11.38
CA ASP A 108 -8.39 24.55 11.36
C ASP A 108 -7.00 23.99 11.05
N PRO A 109 -6.43 24.23 9.85
CA PRO A 109 -5.12 23.70 9.46
C PRO A 109 -3.95 24.30 10.29
N THR A 110 -4.20 25.35 11.08
CA THR A 110 -3.22 25.88 12.04
C THR A 110 -3.22 25.15 13.39
N ARG A 111 -4.27 24.36 13.66
CA ARG A 111 -4.46 23.60 14.92
C ARG A 111 -4.37 22.10 14.76
N VAL A 112 -4.76 21.56 13.60
CA VAL A 112 -4.68 20.13 13.29
C VAL A 112 -4.30 19.93 11.82
N SER A 113 -3.37 19.01 11.56
CA SER A 113 -2.95 18.69 10.19
C SER A 113 -3.98 17.80 9.50
N LEU A 114 -4.02 17.85 8.16
CA LEU A 114 -4.81 16.90 7.39
C LEU A 114 -4.39 15.44 7.60
N GLU A 115 -3.09 15.19 7.86
CA GLU A 115 -2.58 13.87 8.21
C GLU A 115 -3.22 13.36 9.51
N THR A 116 -3.29 14.17 10.56
CA THR A 116 -3.94 13.81 11.83
C THR A 116 -5.46 13.63 11.69
N VAL A 117 -6.11 14.40 10.81
CA VAL A 117 -7.53 14.17 10.49
C VAL A 117 -7.71 12.82 9.76
N LEU A 118 -6.83 12.48 8.83
CA LEU A 118 -6.85 11.21 8.10
C LEU A 118 -6.50 10.00 9.00
N GLU A 119 -5.51 10.12 9.88
CA GLU A 119 -5.23 9.17 10.97
C GLU A 119 -6.52 8.78 11.71
N LYS A 120 -7.34 9.77 12.07
CA LYS A 120 -8.57 9.51 12.83
C LYS A 120 -9.70 8.99 11.96
N PHE A 121 -9.76 9.33 10.67
CA PHE A 121 -10.59 8.62 9.71
C PHE A 121 -10.23 7.12 9.68
N TRP A 122 -8.94 6.81 9.54
CA TRP A 122 -8.41 5.45 9.47
C TRP A 122 -8.70 4.61 10.73
N GLU A 123 -8.41 5.13 11.94
CA GLU A 123 -8.58 4.38 13.19
C GLU A 123 -10.05 4.08 13.56
N ASN A 124 -11.01 4.91 13.13
CA ASN A 124 -12.38 4.89 13.66
C ASN A 124 -13.40 4.06 12.85
N HIS A 125 -13.00 3.41 11.76
CA HIS A 125 -13.84 2.46 11.01
C HIS A 125 -12.99 1.30 10.46
N ASP A 126 -13.59 0.30 9.82
CA ASP A 126 -12.86 -0.80 9.17
C ASP A 126 -12.84 -0.60 7.65
N PRO A 127 -11.83 0.09 7.08
CA PRO A 127 -11.79 0.43 5.65
C PRO A 127 -11.67 -0.79 4.71
N THR A 128 -11.61 -2.02 5.24
CA THR A 128 -11.40 -3.26 4.45
C THR A 128 -12.69 -4.01 4.10
N GLN A 129 -13.84 -3.57 4.62
CA GLN A 129 -15.12 -4.30 4.49
C GLN A 129 -15.88 -4.05 3.16
N GLY A 130 -15.41 -3.17 2.28
CA GLY A 130 -16.08 -2.84 1.02
C GLY A 130 -17.37 -2.02 1.24
N ASP A 131 -18.44 -2.46 0.58
CA ASP A 131 -19.79 -1.90 0.69
C ASP A 131 -20.50 -2.33 2.00
N ARG A 132 -19.81 -2.15 3.13
CA ARG A 132 -20.24 -2.55 4.48
C ARG A 132 -19.47 -1.82 5.57
N GLN A 133 -20.10 -1.57 6.71
CA GLN A 133 -19.45 -1.36 8.01
C GLN A 133 -20.21 -2.07 9.12
N GLY A 134 -19.60 -3.05 9.78
CA GLY A 134 -20.20 -3.76 10.91
C GLY A 134 -21.48 -4.51 10.50
N ASN A 135 -22.65 -4.03 10.92
CA ASN A 135 -23.95 -4.59 10.52
C ASN A 135 -24.60 -3.84 9.34
N ASP A 136 -24.08 -2.68 8.97
CA ASP A 136 -24.62 -1.84 7.91
C ASP A 136 -24.05 -2.32 6.57
N ILE A 137 -24.90 -2.85 5.68
CA ILE A 137 -24.50 -3.49 4.42
C ILE A 137 -25.18 -2.80 3.24
N GLY A 138 -24.38 -2.32 2.30
CA GLY A 138 -24.83 -1.62 1.10
C GLY A 138 -23.77 -0.63 0.59
N SER A 139 -23.81 -0.31 -0.70
CA SER A 139 -22.86 0.64 -1.30
C SER A 139 -22.95 2.05 -0.71
N ASN A 140 -24.06 2.38 -0.04
CA ASN A 140 -24.21 3.62 0.73
C ASN A 140 -23.37 3.66 2.02
N TYR A 141 -22.87 2.52 2.51
CA TYR A 141 -22.03 2.44 3.71
C TYR A 141 -20.54 2.21 3.41
N ARG A 142 -20.14 2.35 2.13
CA ARG A 142 -18.76 2.16 1.69
C ARG A 142 -17.79 3.15 2.34
N SER A 143 -16.55 2.71 2.54
CA SER A 143 -15.47 3.62 2.94
C SER A 143 -15.08 4.53 1.77
N ALA A 144 -14.94 5.84 2.01
CA ALA A 144 -14.60 6.81 0.96
C ALA A 144 -13.87 8.05 1.50
N ILE A 145 -13.01 8.65 0.68
CA ILE A 145 -12.42 9.97 0.87
C ILE A 145 -12.73 10.79 -0.39
N TYR A 146 -13.51 11.86 -0.23
CA TYR A 146 -13.79 12.81 -1.30
C TYR A 146 -13.06 14.13 -1.08
N PHE A 147 -12.07 14.40 -1.93
CA PHE A 147 -11.17 15.55 -1.81
C PHE A 147 -11.64 16.77 -2.61
N ASN A 148 -11.38 17.98 -2.11
CA ASN A 148 -11.67 19.24 -2.79
C ASN A 148 -10.48 19.79 -3.60
N ARG A 149 -9.26 19.29 -3.36
CA ARG A 149 -8.02 19.65 -4.09
C ARG A 149 -7.01 18.50 -4.13
N GLU A 150 -6.16 18.47 -5.16
CA GLU A 150 -5.14 17.43 -5.34
C GLU A 150 -4.17 17.31 -4.15
N GLY A 151 -3.86 18.41 -3.45
CA GLY A 151 -3.03 18.37 -2.25
C GLY A 151 -3.63 17.49 -1.12
N GLN A 152 -4.95 17.38 -1.03
CA GLN A 152 -5.59 16.46 -0.08
C GLN A 152 -5.50 15.01 -0.53
N LYS A 153 -5.66 14.74 -1.84
CA LYS A 153 -5.50 13.41 -2.43
C LYS A 153 -4.11 12.84 -2.16
N SER A 154 -3.06 13.64 -2.30
CA SER A 154 -1.68 13.20 -2.01
C SER A 154 -1.52 12.72 -0.55
N VAL A 155 -2.08 13.45 0.42
CA VAL A 155 -2.04 13.06 1.85
C VAL A 155 -2.97 11.87 2.11
N ALA A 156 -4.15 11.82 1.49
CA ALA A 156 -5.08 10.69 1.59
C ALA A 156 -4.46 9.38 1.10
N VAL A 157 -3.75 9.40 -0.03
CA VAL A 157 -3.02 8.23 -0.56
C VAL A 157 -1.85 7.87 0.34
N ALA A 158 -1.02 8.84 0.75
CA ALA A 158 0.13 8.57 1.63
C ALA A 158 -0.30 7.98 2.99
N THR A 159 -1.39 8.48 3.58
CA THR A 159 -1.92 7.93 4.83
C THR A 159 -2.63 6.58 4.62
N LEU A 160 -3.29 6.35 3.48
CA LEU A 160 -3.82 5.03 3.08
C LEU A 160 -2.72 3.99 3.07
N ASP A 161 -1.60 4.24 2.38
CA ASP A 161 -0.50 3.29 2.26
C ASP A 161 0.08 2.91 3.64
N VAL A 162 0.31 3.92 4.48
CA VAL A 162 0.80 3.75 5.86
C VAL A 162 -0.18 2.94 6.72
N TYR A 163 -1.49 3.21 6.61
CA TYR A 163 -2.48 2.48 7.41
C TYR A 163 -2.79 1.10 6.85
N GLN A 164 -2.79 0.92 5.54
CA GLN A 164 -2.92 -0.40 4.89
C GLN A 164 -1.87 -1.36 5.43
N LYS A 165 -0.62 -0.91 5.59
CA LYS A 165 0.43 -1.71 6.21
C LYS A 165 0.04 -2.14 7.62
N ALA A 166 -0.34 -1.19 8.49
CA ALA A 166 -0.73 -1.48 9.87
C ALA A 166 -1.93 -2.45 9.95
N LEU A 167 -2.91 -2.31 9.07
CA LEU A 167 -4.05 -3.22 8.95
C LEU A 167 -3.65 -4.63 8.50
N THR A 168 -2.76 -4.75 7.51
CA THR A 168 -2.23 -6.04 7.05
C THR A 168 -1.41 -6.71 8.14
N ASP A 169 -0.60 -5.96 8.89
CA ASP A 169 0.16 -6.47 10.05
C ASP A 169 -0.79 -6.98 11.15
N ALA A 170 -1.99 -6.40 11.28
CA ALA A 170 -3.05 -6.81 12.21
C ALA A 170 -4.04 -7.87 11.65
N GLY A 171 -3.81 -8.39 10.43
CA GLY A 171 -4.63 -9.44 9.82
C GLY A 171 -5.93 -8.99 9.16
N PHE A 172 -6.15 -7.68 8.98
CA PHE A 172 -7.27 -7.14 8.21
C PHE A 172 -7.02 -7.23 6.70
N GLY A 173 -8.10 -7.05 5.91
CA GLY A 173 -8.07 -7.16 4.45
C GLY A 173 -7.34 -6.01 3.75
N LYS A 174 -7.51 -5.96 2.41
CA LYS A 174 -7.11 -4.79 1.65
C LYS A 174 -8.10 -3.65 1.92
N ILE A 175 -7.59 -2.44 2.11
CA ILE A 175 -8.37 -1.21 2.12
C ILE A 175 -9.15 -1.09 0.81
N THR A 176 -10.46 -0.93 0.96
CA THR A 176 -11.44 -0.72 -0.11
C THR A 176 -11.86 0.75 -0.25
N THR A 177 -11.37 1.63 0.63
CA THR A 177 -11.62 3.08 0.59
C THR A 177 -11.32 3.67 -0.78
N GLU A 178 -12.33 4.25 -1.41
CA GLU A 178 -12.12 5.03 -2.63
C GLU A 178 -11.56 6.41 -2.31
N ILE A 179 -10.65 6.93 -3.16
CA ILE A 179 -10.13 8.30 -3.05
C ILE A 179 -10.43 9.02 -4.37
N LEU A 180 -11.46 9.87 -4.38
CA LEU A 180 -11.98 10.53 -5.58
C LEU A 180 -12.21 12.04 -5.36
N PRO A 181 -12.24 12.87 -6.41
CA PRO A 181 -12.63 14.27 -6.27
C PRO A 181 -14.10 14.37 -5.86
N LEU A 182 -14.42 15.31 -4.96
CA LEU A 182 -15.78 15.60 -4.55
C LEU A 182 -16.57 16.21 -5.72
N LYS A 183 -17.54 15.45 -6.26
CA LYS A 183 -18.40 15.88 -7.37
C LYS A 183 -19.64 16.63 -6.90
N ASN A 184 -20.28 16.10 -5.86
CA ASN A 184 -21.53 16.55 -5.29
C ASN A 184 -21.54 16.23 -3.79
N TYR A 185 -22.27 17.03 -3.03
CA TYR A 185 -22.52 16.83 -1.61
C TYR A 185 -23.90 17.39 -1.29
N ILE A 186 -24.72 16.59 -0.62
CA ILE A 186 -26.11 16.92 -0.26
C ILE A 186 -26.22 16.79 1.26
N THR A 187 -26.51 17.89 1.95
CA THR A 187 -26.63 17.90 3.42
C THR A 187 -27.81 17.02 3.86
N ALA A 188 -27.59 16.12 4.81
CA ALA A 188 -28.63 15.24 5.33
C ALA A 188 -29.66 15.99 6.18
N GLU A 189 -30.82 15.38 6.36
CA GLU A 189 -31.94 15.93 7.10
C GLU A 189 -31.56 16.29 8.55
N LYS A 190 -32.18 17.36 9.09
CA LYS A 190 -31.84 17.94 10.42
C LYS A 190 -31.92 16.97 11.60
N TYR A 191 -32.59 15.83 11.44
CA TYR A 191 -32.68 14.79 12.48
C TYR A 191 -31.46 13.84 12.48
N HIS A 192 -30.74 13.73 11.37
CA HIS A 192 -29.47 12.98 11.29
C HIS A 192 -28.27 13.80 11.79
N GLN A 193 -28.29 15.12 11.61
CA GLN A 193 -27.25 16.02 12.14
C GLN A 193 -27.19 15.90 13.68
N ASP A 194 -26.00 15.90 14.28
CA ASP A 194 -25.78 15.77 15.72
C ASP A 194 -26.48 14.56 16.38
N TYR A 195 -26.75 13.46 15.65
CA TYR A 195 -27.69 12.43 16.09
C TYR A 195 -27.31 11.82 17.45
N LEU A 196 -26.04 11.48 17.67
CA LEU A 196 -25.56 10.90 18.93
C LEU A 196 -25.36 11.93 20.06
N LYS A 197 -25.37 13.24 19.76
CA LYS A 197 -25.46 14.28 20.81
C LYS A 197 -26.90 14.42 21.30
N LYS A 198 -27.87 14.23 20.40
CA LYS A 198 -29.32 14.23 20.70
C LYS A 198 -29.78 12.92 21.35
N ASN A 199 -29.16 11.80 20.97
CA ASN A 199 -29.51 10.45 21.41
C ASN A 199 -28.23 9.72 21.88
N PRO A 200 -27.78 9.92 23.13
CA PRO A 200 -26.49 9.37 23.61
C PRO A 200 -26.39 7.84 23.54
N ASP A 201 -27.50 7.13 23.80
CA ASP A 201 -27.61 5.67 23.70
C ASP A 201 -28.00 5.19 22.28
N GLY A 202 -27.89 6.06 21.28
CA GLY A 202 -28.22 5.78 19.89
C GLY A 202 -27.25 4.80 19.21
N TYR A 203 -27.66 4.28 18.06
CA TYR A 203 -26.85 3.32 17.31
C TYR A 203 -25.50 3.91 16.84
N CYS A 204 -24.40 3.21 17.14
CA CYS A 204 -23.06 3.53 16.67
C CYS A 204 -22.35 2.25 16.23
N GLY A 205 -22.49 1.86 14.96
CA GLY A 205 -21.85 0.67 14.37
C GLY A 205 -20.32 0.74 14.25
N LEU A 206 -19.71 1.90 14.49
CA LEU A 206 -18.29 2.15 14.25
C LEU A 206 -17.41 1.64 15.41
N GLY A 207 -17.01 0.38 15.32
CA GLY A 207 -16.02 -0.24 16.21
C GLY A 207 -14.56 0.12 15.90
N GLY A 208 -14.26 0.51 14.66
CA GLY A 208 -12.88 0.58 14.16
C GLY A 208 -12.24 -0.80 14.00
N THR A 209 -10.97 -0.84 13.65
CA THR A 209 -10.17 -2.08 13.57
C THR A 209 -9.40 -2.37 14.88
N GLY A 210 -9.31 -1.40 15.78
CA GLY A 210 -8.43 -1.44 16.95
C GLY A 210 -6.95 -1.20 16.64
N VAL A 211 -6.60 -1.05 15.37
CA VAL A 211 -5.22 -0.82 14.90
C VAL A 211 -4.89 0.67 15.01
N LYS A 212 -3.63 0.97 15.38
CA LYS A 212 -3.13 2.35 15.49
C LYS A 212 -2.42 2.81 14.23
N TYR A 213 -2.64 4.07 13.87
CA TYR A 213 -1.93 4.71 12.78
C TYR A 213 -0.47 4.97 13.19
N PRO A 214 0.54 4.47 12.45
CA PRO A 214 1.94 4.56 12.88
C PRO A 214 2.63 5.90 12.54
N GLY A 215 1.96 6.84 11.85
CA GLY A 215 2.53 8.12 11.42
C GLY A 215 3.36 8.04 10.14
N ILE A 216 3.51 9.17 9.42
CA ILE A 216 4.45 9.26 8.29
C ILE A 216 5.90 9.43 8.82
N PRO A 217 6.88 8.60 8.40
CA PRO A 217 8.27 8.73 8.85
C PRO A 217 8.90 10.09 8.48
N ALA A 218 9.45 10.78 9.46
CA ALA A 218 10.08 12.09 9.26
C ALA A 218 11.38 11.99 8.44
N LYS A 219 11.52 12.87 7.42
CA LYS A 219 12.75 12.99 6.61
C LYS A 219 13.90 13.56 7.45
N GLY A 220 14.86 12.71 7.87
CA GLY A 220 16.17 13.21 8.31
C GLY A 220 16.97 12.35 9.29
N ALA A 221 17.51 11.20 8.85
CA ALA A 221 18.67 10.58 9.48
C ALA A 221 19.49 9.79 8.44
N ARG A 222 20.80 10.04 8.35
CA ARG A 222 21.74 9.27 7.50
C ARG A 222 22.85 8.67 8.36
N THR A 223 23.12 7.37 8.19
CA THR A 223 24.42 6.66 8.28
C THR A 223 24.16 5.20 7.87
N GLY A 224 25.03 4.48 7.17
CA GLY A 224 26.37 4.77 6.64
C GLY A 224 26.68 3.89 5.41
N ALA A 225 27.91 3.95 4.89
CA ALA A 225 28.28 3.30 3.63
C ALA A 225 28.73 1.84 3.78
N ALA A 226 28.51 1.03 2.74
CA ALA A 226 29.17 -0.26 2.53
C ALA A 226 29.48 -0.49 1.04
N THR A 227 30.50 -1.29 0.76
CA THR A 227 31.22 -1.44 -0.52
C THR A 227 30.53 -2.32 -1.57
N ALA A 228 30.80 -2.04 -2.85
CA ALA A 228 30.33 -2.82 -3.99
C ALA A 228 31.07 -4.16 -4.15
N VAL A 229 30.35 -5.19 -4.60
CA VAL A 229 30.87 -6.46 -5.11
C VAL A 229 30.16 -6.75 -6.45
N SER A 230 30.91 -7.23 -7.45
CA SER A 230 30.41 -7.48 -8.80
C SER A 230 29.73 -8.84 -8.95
N GLY A 231 28.54 -8.89 -9.55
CA GLY A 231 27.89 -10.13 -9.97
C GLY A 231 26.69 -9.89 -10.89
N ALA A 232 26.66 -10.59 -12.04
CA ALA A 232 25.66 -10.52 -13.12
C ALA A 232 25.49 -9.14 -13.81
N ALA A 233 25.53 -9.15 -15.15
CA ALA A 233 25.45 -7.92 -15.95
C ALA A 233 24.01 -7.37 -15.96
N MET A 234 23.81 -6.22 -15.33
CA MET A 234 22.57 -5.46 -15.43
C MET A 234 22.60 -4.57 -16.67
N SER A 235 21.64 -4.78 -17.57
CA SER A 235 21.38 -3.92 -18.73
C SER A 235 19.94 -3.41 -18.68
N ILE A 236 19.77 -2.12 -18.41
CA ILE A 236 18.59 -1.37 -18.82
C ILE A 236 18.82 -1.03 -20.29
N SER A 237 18.00 -1.56 -21.20
CA SER A 237 18.07 -1.22 -22.62
C SER A 237 16.85 -0.45 -23.09
N ASP A 238 17.11 0.65 -23.80
CA ASP A 238 16.10 1.39 -24.58
C ASP A 238 15.66 0.57 -25.80
N GLU A 239 16.53 -0.31 -26.29
CA GLU A 239 16.22 -1.31 -27.33
C GLU A 239 15.32 -2.45 -26.79
N PRO A 240 14.39 -2.98 -27.61
CA PRO A 240 13.59 -4.16 -27.26
C PRO A 240 14.46 -5.39 -26.95
N LEU A 241 14.17 -6.07 -25.85
CA LEU A 241 14.89 -7.28 -25.44
C LEU A 241 14.71 -8.42 -26.45
N ASN A 242 15.76 -9.18 -26.73
CA ASN A 242 15.68 -10.38 -27.57
C ASN A 242 15.49 -11.64 -26.70
N GLY A 243 14.35 -12.33 -26.84
CA GLY A 243 14.03 -13.54 -26.08
C GLY A 243 15.04 -14.70 -26.26
N GLY A 244 15.80 -14.72 -27.35
CA GLY A 244 16.88 -15.69 -27.59
C GLY A 244 18.13 -15.48 -26.72
N ASN A 245 18.28 -14.29 -26.10
CA ASN A 245 19.39 -13.95 -25.21
C ASN A 245 19.00 -14.04 -23.71
N LEU A 246 17.75 -14.41 -23.40
CA LEU A 246 17.21 -14.48 -22.04
C LEU A 246 17.07 -15.93 -21.57
N ASN A 247 16.91 -16.14 -20.26
CA ASN A 247 16.79 -17.48 -19.70
C ASN A 247 15.41 -18.10 -20.01
N LEU A 248 15.40 -19.09 -20.91
CA LEU A 248 14.17 -19.76 -21.34
C LEU A 248 13.50 -20.61 -20.25
N ALA A 249 14.26 -21.08 -19.24
CA ALA A 249 13.68 -21.87 -18.15
C ALA A 249 12.87 -20.99 -17.20
N ARG A 250 13.45 -19.88 -16.74
CA ARG A 250 12.77 -18.85 -15.93
C ARG A 250 13.52 -17.52 -16.01
N GLN A 251 12.81 -16.44 -16.30
CA GLN A 251 13.37 -15.08 -16.41
C GLN A 251 12.40 -14.06 -15.81
N LEU A 252 12.93 -13.07 -15.08
CA LEU A 252 12.21 -11.84 -14.76
C LEU A 252 12.55 -10.73 -15.76
N VAL A 253 11.54 -9.97 -16.18
CA VAL A 253 11.71 -8.74 -16.96
C VAL A 253 10.97 -7.60 -16.24
N VAL A 254 11.68 -6.51 -15.99
CA VAL A 254 11.17 -5.27 -15.41
C VAL A 254 10.83 -4.33 -16.56
N PHE A 255 9.55 -3.98 -16.66
CA PHE A 255 9.03 -3.03 -17.62
C PHE A 255 8.91 -1.67 -16.95
N GLU A 256 9.78 -0.75 -17.33
CA GLU A 256 9.88 0.60 -16.80
C GLU A 256 9.20 1.64 -17.72
N ALA A 257 9.20 2.90 -17.28
CA ALA A 257 8.74 4.03 -18.07
C ALA A 257 9.56 5.29 -17.71
N GLU A 258 9.66 6.23 -18.66
CA GLU A 258 10.32 7.51 -18.43
C GLU A 258 9.73 8.25 -17.21
N ASN A 259 10.59 8.93 -16.44
CA ASN A 259 10.25 9.75 -15.28
C ASN A 259 9.50 9.01 -14.13
N CYS A 260 9.43 7.68 -14.18
CA CYS A 260 8.76 6.83 -13.21
C CYS A 260 9.46 6.82 -11.83
N GLU A 261 8.85 7.44 -10.81
CA GLU A 261 9.37 7.47 -9.43
C GLU A 261 9.44 6.07 -8.82
N PHE A 262 8.41 5.26 -9.06
CA PHE A 262 8.32 3.88 -8.59
C PHE A 262 9.35 2.94 -9.23
N CYS A 263 9.79 3.24 -10.46
CA CYS A 263 10.83 2.49 -11.16
C CYS A 263 12.20 2.81 -10.56
N ARG A 264 12.51 4.09 -10.33
CA ARG A 264 13.68 4.51 -9.54
C ARG A 264 13.71 3.83 -8.17
N ARG A 265 12.57 3.83 -7.46
CA ARG A 265 12.44 3.19 -6.15
C ARG A 265 12.65 1.67 -6.20
N PHE A 266 12.06 0.98 -7.18
CA PHE A 266 12.32 -0.45 -7.39
C PHE A 266 13.79 -0.73 -7.68
N ASN A 267 14.43 0.15 -8.45
CA ASN A 267 15.84 -0.04 -8.79
C ASN A 267 16.75 0.17 -7.59
N GLU A 268 16.52 1.21 -6.79
CA GLU A 268 17.25 1.45 -5.53
C GLU A 268 17.05 0.36 -4.48
N GLU A 269 15.81 -0.11 -4.30
CA GLU A 269 15.43 -1.00 -3.20
C GLU A 269 15.52 -2.51 -3.51
N ILE A 270 15.49 -2.90 -4.79
CA ILE A 270 15.43 -4.30 -5.24
C ILE A 270 16.43 -4.59 -6.37
N PHE A 271 16.31 -3.94 -7.53
CA PHE A 271 17.05 -4.34 -8.74
C PHE A 271 18.56 -4.20 -8.58
N ASN A 272 19.05 -3.06 -8.09
CA ASN A 272 20.49 -2.79 -7.93
C ASN A 272 21.15 -3.66 -6.85
N GLN A 273 20.36 -4.37 -6.04
CA GLN A 273 20.81 -5.23 -4.94
C GLN A 273 20.49 -6.72 -5.22
N TRP A 274 20.19 -7.06 -6.48
CA TRP A 274 19.70 -8.38 -6.86
C TRP A 274 20.74 -9.49 -6.68
N GLN A 275 20.52 -10.38 -5.72
CA GLN A 275 21.36 -11.57 -5.47
C GLN A 275 20.64 -12.90 -5.73
N ALA A 276 19.35 -12.87 -6.12
CA ALA A 276 18.56 -14.08 -6.32
C ALA A 276 18.99 -14.85 -7.59
N ASP A 277 18.90 -16.18 -7.55
CA ASP A 277 19.32 -17.05 -8.66
C ASP A 277 18.52 -16.85 -9.96
N VAL A 278 17.29 -16.34 -9.86
CA VAL A 278 16.46 -16.08 -11.03
C VAL A 278 16.98 -14.82 -11.74
N PRO A 279 17.36 -14.90 -13.02
CA PRO A 279 17.90 -13.76 -13.74
C PRO A 279 16.83 -12.69 -13.94
N VAL A 280 17.26 -11.43 -13.85
CA VAL A 280 16.43 -10.25 -14.03
C VAL A 280 17.02 -9.37 -15.14
N ALA A 281 16.16 -8.79 -15.97
CA ALA A 281 16.50 -7.83 -17.01
C ALA A 281 15.51 -6.66 -16.96
N ALA A 282 15.85 -5.50 -17.53
CA ALA A 282 14.98 -4.32 -17.55
C ALA A 282 14.88 -3.70 -18.95
N THR A 283 13.71 -3.15 -19.28
CA THR A 283 13.46 -2.44 -20.55
C THR A 283 12.50 -1.28 -20.36
N MET A 284 12.70 -0.22 -21.14
CA MET A 284 11.78 0.93 -21.23
C MET A 284 10.64 0.71 -22.25
N THR A 285 10.66 -0.40 -22.99
CA THR A 285 9.63 -0.73 -23.99
C THR A 285 8.45 -1.47 -23.35
N SER A 286 7.23 -1.28 -23.85
CA SER A 286 6.02 -1.97 -23.34
C SER A 286 5.73 -3.33 -23.99
N ASN A 287 6.59 -3.77 -24.92
CA ASN A 287 6.44 -5.01 -25.68
C ASN A 287 7.24 -6.15 -25.00
N PRO A 288 6.75 -7.40 -25.02
CA PRO A 288 7.55 -8.54 -24.55
C PRO A 288 8.85 -8.69 -25.35
N PRO A 289 9.85 -9.41 -24.80
CA PRO A 289 11.04 -9.80 -25.54
C PRO A 289 10.68 -10.49 -26.87
N SER A 290 11.51 -10.32 -27.91
CA SER A 290 11.18 -10.83 -29.24
C SER A 290 10.97 -12.35 -29.25
N GLY A 291 9.79 -12.80 -29.71
CA GLY A 291 9.39 -14.21 -29.71
C GLY A 291 8.76 -14.70 -28.41
N TRP A 292 8.58 -13.84 -27.40
CA TRP A 292 7.90 -14.13 -26.13
C TRP A 292 6.52 -13.48 -26.09
N THR A 293 5.65 -13.94 -25.19
CA THR A 293 4.24 -13.51 -25.10
C THR A 293 3.86 -13.02 -23.71
N LEU A 294 3.19 -11.87 -23.66
CA LEU A 294 2.44 -11.43 -22.47
C LEU A 294 1.04 -12.06 -22.50
N GLU A 295 0.50 -12.40 -21.32
CA GLU A 295 -0.89 -12.83 -21.16
C GLU A 295 -1.84 -11.63 -21.38
N LYS A 296 -1.42 -10.43 -20.93
CA LYS A 296 -2.22 -9.20 -20.94
C LYS A 296 -1.34 -7.98 -21.26
N PRO A 297 -1.87 -6.91 -21.87
CA PRO A 297 -1.15 -5.64 -22.01
C PRO A 297 -0.61 -5.10 -20.69
N LEU A 298 0.44 -4.28 -20.76
CA LEU A 298 0.97 -3.52 -19.63
C LEU A 298 0.31 -2.14 -19.59
N PHE A 299 -0.05 -1.67 -18.39
CA PHE A 299 -0.76 -0.40 -18.20
C PHE A 299 -0.17 0.49 -17.10
N ALA A 300 0.89 0.04 -16.42
CA ALA A 300 1.57 0.78 -15.36
C ALA A 300 3.03 0.31 -15.21
N ALA A 301 3.88 1.21 -14.73
CA ALA A 301 5.31 0.97 -14.50
C ALA A 301 5.67 1.27 -13.02
N PRO A 302 6.63 0.54 -12.42
CA PRO A 302 7.26 -0.64 -12.98
C PRO A 302 6.27 -1.82 -12.94
N THR A 303 6.31 -2.66 -13.97
CA THR A 303 5.69 -4.01 -13.90
C THR A 303 6.80 -5.05 -14.06
N ILE A 304 6.92 -5.95 -13.09
CA ILE A 304 7.86 -7.06 -13.14
C ILE A 304 7.07 -8.28 -13.61
N VAL A 305 7.49 -8.90 -14.72
CA VAL A 305 6.85 -10.09 -15.28
C VAL A 305 7.80 -11.27 -15.20
N MET A 306 7.29 -12.41 -14.75
CA MET A 306 7.99 -13.70 -14.80
C MET A 306 7.58 -14.45 -16.05
N PHE A 307 8.56 -14.88 -16.82
CA PHE A 307 8.41 -15.72 -18.00
C PHE A 307 8.99 -17.11 -17.75
N GLU A 308 8.30 -18.13 -18.24
CA GLU A 308 8.81 -19.49 -18.39
C GLU A 308 8.53 -19.97 -19.81
N LYS A 309 9.51 -20.58 -20.47
CA LYS A 309 9.43 -21.05 -21.87
C LYS A 309 8.99 -19.96 -22.87
N GLY A 310 9.28 -18.70 -22.56
CA GLY A 310 8.91 -17.54 -23.37
C GLY A 310 7.46 -17.06 -23.20
N SER A 311 6.68 -17.65 -22.30
CA SER A 311 5.33 -17.18 -21.97
C SER A 311 5.31 -16.56 -20.58
N GLU A 312 4.56 -15.47 -20.42
CA GLU A 312 4.24 -14.93 -19.09
C GLU A 312 3.52 -15.98 -18.23
N VAL A 313 3.99 -16.14 -16.99
CA VAL A 313 3.36 -17.00 -15.97
C VAL A 313 2.91 -16.23 -14.72
N ALA A 314 3.48 -15.04 -14.46
CA ALA A 314 3.09 -14.18 -13.35
C ALA A 314 3.54 -12.73 -13.58
N ARG A 315 2.85 -11.77 -12.95
CA ARG A 315 3.29 -10.37 -12.89
C ARG A 315 3.11 -9.73 -11.51
N TYR A 316 3.90 -8.70 -11.26
CA TYR A 316 3.81 -7.78 -10.12
C TYR A 316 3.82 -6.35 -10.67
N THR A 317 2.69 -5.66 -10.59
CA THR A 317 2.49 -4.33 -11.20
C THR A 317 2.41 -3.26 -10.13
N GLY A 318 3.14 -2.15 -10.33
CA GLY A 318 3.08 -0.97 -9.46
C GLY A 318 3.83 -1.16 -8.14
N TYR A 319 5.14 -1.44 -8.23
CA TYR A 319 5.98 -1.49 -7.04
C TYR A 319 5.98 -0.15 -6.29
N ASN A 320 5.51 -0.17 -5.04
CA ASN A 320 5.32 1.00 -4.21
C ASN A 320 6.37 1.16 -3.09
N GLY A 321 7.43 0.32 -3.07
CA GLY A 321 8.42 0.26 -1.99
C GLY A 321 8.16 -0.80 -0.93
N GLU A 322 7.08 -1.58 -1.02
CA GLU A 322 6.85 -2.72 -0.14
C GLU A 322 7.73 -3.91 -0.56
N LYS A 323 9.02 -3.86 -0.19
CA LYS A 323 9.99 -4.95 -0.43
C LYS A 323 9.45 -6.31 0.01
N ALA A 324 8.80 -6.39 1.16
CA ALA A 324 8.22 -7.63 1.68
C ALA A 324 7.11 -8.19 0.76
N ASN A 325 6.27 -7.33 0.17
CA ASN A 325 5.24 -7.78 -0.78
C ASN A 325 5.84 -8.27 -2.10
N PHE A 326 6.88 -7.60 -2.60
CA PHE A 326 7.61 -8.06 -3.78
C PHE A 326 8.31 -9.41 -3.53
N TRP A 327 9.06 -9.54 -2.43
CA TRP A 327 9.75 -10.79 -2.10
C TRP A 327 8.78 -11.92 -1.75
N LYS A 328 7.65 -11.63 -1.12
CA LYS A 328 6.56 -12.60 -0.93
C LYS A 328 5.99 -13.05 -2.26
N TRP A 329 5.64 -12.13 -3.17
CA TRP A 329 5.20 -12.49 -4.52
C TRP A 329 6.22 -13.37 -5.24
N LEU A 330 7.50 -12.98 -5.23
CA LEU A 330 8.55 -13.75 -5.88
C LEU A 330 8.70 -15.15 -5.27
N GLY A 331 8.80 -15.22 -3.94
CA GLY A 331 8.90 -16.48 -3.20
C GLY A 331 7.71 -17.40 -3.40
N PHE A 332 6.50 -16.86 -3.62
CA PHE A 332 5.34 -17.69 -3.97
C PHE A 332 5.51 -18.44 -5.30
N HIS A 333 6.27 -17.88 -6.26
CA HIS A 333 6.55 -18.49 -7.56
C HIS A 333 7.89 -19.27 -7.60
N LEU A 334 8.84 -18.94 -6.73
CA LEU A 334 10.13 -19.66 -6.63
C LEU A 334 10.07 -20.93 -5.77
N LEU A 335 9.36 -20.90 -4.64
CA LEU A 335 9.38 -21.97 -3.64
C LEU A 335 8.36 -23.10 -3.90
N SER A 336 8.68 -24.32 -3.48
CA SER A 336 7.75 -25.45 -3.47
C SER A 336 6.57 -25.24 -2.49
N PRO A 337 5.46 -25.99 -2.59
CA PRO A 337 4.37 -25.94 -1.61
C PRO A 337 4.84 -26.16 -0.16
N GLU A 338 5.76 -27.09 0.06
CA GLU A 338 6.34 -27.46 1.34
C GLU A 338 7.20 -26.32 1.89
N GLN A 339 8.08 -25.76 1.03
CA GLN A 339 8.89 -24.59 1.36
C GLN A 339 8.02 -23.36 1.69
N ARG A 340 6.95 -23.11 0.95
CA ARG A 340 5.99 -22.01 1.23
C ARG A 340 5.27 -22.20 2.57
N LYS A 341 4.95 -23.44 2.96
CA LYS A 341 4.35 -23.74 4.27
C LYS A 341 5.31 -23.37 5.40
N ILE A 342 6.59 -23.65 5.27
CA ILE A 342 7.62 -23.20 6.22
C ILE A 342 7.72 -21.67 6.17
N ALA A 343 8.13 -21.13 5.02
CA ALA A 343 8.50 -19.73 4.81
C ALA A 343 7.39 -18.71 5.14
N PHE A 344 6.13 -19.01 4.80
CA PHE A 344 5.00 -18.05 4.89
C PHE A 344 3.90 -18.46 5.87
N GLN A 345 3.92 -19.67 6.41
CA GLN A 345 2.90 -20.18 7.35
C GLN A 345 3.50 -20.65 8.68
N GLN A 346 4.76 -20.31 8.96
CA GLN A 346 5.51 -20.71 10.17
C GLN A 346 5.54 -22.24 10.38
N GLY A 347 5.45 -23.00 9.28
CA GLY A 347 5.54 -24.44 9.32
C GLY A 347 6.94 -24.90 9.76
N THR A 348 7.02 -26.09 10.33
CA THR A 348 8.28 -26.76 10.62
C THR A 348 8.35 -28.04 9.81
N GLU A 349 9.47 -28.29 9.15
CA GLU A 349 9.74 -29.57 8.49
C GLU A 349 9.93 -30.70 9.51
N PRO A 350 9.64 -31.97 9.18
CA PRO A 350 9.92 -33.08 10.09
C PRO A 350 11.43 -33.17 10.39
N PRO A 351 11.83 -33.48 11.63
CA PRO A 351 13.25 -33.60 11.97
C PRO A 351 13.91 -34.70 11.13
N PHE A 352 15.19 -34.51 10.82
CA PHE A 352 16.01 -35.41 10.01
C PHE A 352 15.61 -35.52 8.53
N THR A 353 14.85 -34.57 7.97
CA THR A 353 14.42 -34.60 6.55
C THR A 353 15.06 -33.54 5.64
N ALA A 354 15.75 -32.54 6.20
CA ALA A 354 16.32 -31.44 5.41
C ALA A 354 17.55 -31.87 4.60
N SER A 355 17.56 -31.54 3.30
CA SER A 355 18.64 -31.93 2.37
C SER A 355 20.02 -31.34 2.69
N ASN A 356 20.06 -30.30 3.53
CA ASN A 356 21.27 -29.62 3.97
C ASN A 356 21.57 -29.82 5.48
N LEU A 357 20.86 -30.74 6.15
CA LEU A 357 21.14 -31.12 7.53
C LEU A 357 22.58 -31.63 7.70
N ASP A 358 23.01 -32.52 6.80
CA ASP A 358 24.36 -33.11 6.80
C ASP A 358 25.40 -32.29 6.02
N GLU A 359 25.05 -31.07 5.55
CA GLU A 359 25.99 -30.22 4.81
C GLU A 359 27.09 -29.68 5.74
N LYS A 360 28.35 -29.84 5.31
CA LYS A 360 29.57 -29.55 6.09
C LYS A 360 30.67 -28.92 5.25
N ARG A 361 30.46 -28.70 3.94
CA ARG A 361 31.44 -28.04 3.07
C ARG A 361 31.61 -26.56 3.46
N PRO A 362 32.79 -25.96 3.23
CA PRO A 362 32.96 -24.51 3.27
C PRO A 362 31.96 -23.82 2.33
N GLY A 363 31.27 -22.80 2.84
CA GLY A 363 30.28 -22.05 2.08
C GLY A 363 29.32 -21.28 2.96
N ARG A 364 28.21 -20.87 2.35
CA ARG A 364 27.19 -20.02 2.96
C ARG A 364 25.78 -20.56 2.73
N PHE A 365 24.94 -20.41 3.74
CA PHE A 365 23.52 -20.69 3.67
C PHE A 365 22.79 -19.37 3.41
N VAL A 366 22.12 -19.28 2.27
CA VAL A 366 21.44 -18.08 1.79
C VAL A 366 19.92 -18.22 1.83
N ASP A 367 19.25 -17.09 1.87
CA ASP A 367 17.82 -16.95 1.63
C ASP A 367 17.47 -17.44 0.21
N PRO A 368 16.58 -18.43 0.04
CA PRO A 368 16.27 -19.03 -1.26
C PRO A 368 15.43 -18.13 -2.19
N ILE A 369 14.94 -16.97 -1.71
CA ILE A 369 14.20 -15.99 -2.50
C ILE A 369 15.13 -14.85 -2.93
N THR A 370 15.94 -14.31 -2.02
CA THR A 370 16.75 -13.10 -2.29
C THR A 370 18.21 -13.37 -2.60
N GLY A 371 18.73 -14.56 -2.27
CA GLY A 371 20.15 -14.90 -2.35
C GLY A 371 21.03 -14.31 -1.24
N GLU A 372 20.43 -13.61 -0.27
CA GLU A 372 21.16 -12.95 0.82
C GLU A 372 21.74 -13.94 1.82
N THR A 373 22.92 -13.65 2.36
CA THR A 373 23.64 -14.58 3.24
C THR A 373 23.08 -14.57 4.65
N LEU A 374 22.53 -15.70 5.10
CA LEU A 374 21.93 -15.86 6.42
C LEU A 374 22.93 -16.41 7.43
N PHE A 375 23.61 -17.52 7.09
CA PHE A 375 24.57 -18.20 7.97
C PHE A 375 25.81 -18.65 7.20
N LEU A 376 26.95 -18.76 7.89
CA LEU A 376 28.19 -19.29 7.35
C LEU A 376 28.38 -20.75 7.79
N SER A 377 29.03 -21.58 6.97
CA SER A 377 29.22 -23.00 7.31
C SER A 377 30.05 -23.22 8.58
N ASN A 378 30.93 -22.29 8.94
CA ASN A 378 31.72 -22.33 10.16
C ASN A 378 30.92 -22.01 11.44
N THR A 379 29.70 -21.46 11.33
CA THR A 379 28.80 -21.27 12.48
C THR A 379 27.86 -22.45 12.72
N LYS A 380 27.82 -23.43 11.79
CA LYS A 380 26.98 -24.64 11.87
C LYS A 380 27.59 -25.67 12.82
N PHE A 381 26.75 -26.31 13.64
CA PHE A 381 27.17 -27.37 14.55
C PHE A 381 26.13 -28.49 14.69
N GLU A 382 26.57 -29.65 15.18
CA GLU A 382 25.71 -30.82 15.42
C GLU A 382 24.98 -30.66 16.77
N SER A 383 23.68 -30.37 16.72
CA SER A 383 22.84 -30.24 17.92
C SER A 383 22.09 -31.51 18.30
N GLY A 384 22.00 -32.48 17.39
CA GLY A 384 21.18 -33.68 17.53
C GLY A 384 19.66 -33.46 17.45
N THR A 385 19.18 -32.23 17.22
CA THR A 385 17.73 -31.95 17.20
C THR A 385 17.02 -32.36 15.90
N GLY A 386 17.77 -32.64 14.84
CA GLY A 386 17.23 -33.01 13.53
C GLY A 386 16.99 -31.85 12.56
N TRP A 387 17.41 -30.62 12.92
CA TRP A 387 17.39 -29.44 12.04
C TRP A 387 18.77 -28.76 12.02
N PRO A 388 19.20 -28.18 10.87
CA PRO A 388 20.37 -27.32 10.80
C PRO A 388 20.46 -26.35 11.99
N SER A 389 21.58 -26.40 12.70
CA SER A 389 21.78 -25.63 13.92
C SER A 389 23.03 -24.77 13.81
N PHE A 390 22.90 -23.48 14.08
CA PHE A 390 24.00 -22.50 14.00
C PHE A 390 24.14 -21.77 15.34
N PHE A 391 25.35 -21.36 15.73
CA PHE A 391 25.55 -20.57 16.95
C PHE A 391 25.44 -19.05 16.73
N GLU A 392 25.61 -18.60 15.48
CA GLU A 392 25.60 -17.18 15.11
C GLU A 392 25.14 -17.00 13.64
N PRO A 393 24.25 -16.02 13.35
CA PRO A 393 23.90 -15.59 12.00
C PRO A 393 24.90 -14.55 11.47
N MET A 394 24.90 -14.32 10.16
CA MET A 394 25.54 -13.13 9.60
C MET A 394 24.92 -11.85 10.20
N GLU A 395 25.75 -10.84 10.49
CA GLU A 395 25.28 -9.60 11.12
C GLU A 395 24.16 -8.93 10.31
N GLY A 396 23.03 -8.63 10.95
CA GLY A 396 21.86 -8.02 10.32
C GLY A 396 21.04 -8.93 9.40
N SER A 397 21.43 -10.19 9.16
CA SER A 397 20.75 -11.07 8.20
C SER A 397 19.43 -11.67 8.69
N VAL A 398 19.18 -11.64 10.01
CA VAL A 398 17.98 -12.19 10.65
C VAL A 398 17.31 -11.20 11.60
N THR A 399 16.01 -11.38 11.79
CA THR A 399 15.20 -10.66 12.79
C THR A 399 14.60 -11.66 13.79
N LEU A 400 14.45 -11.22 15.05
CA LEU A 400 13.98 -12.04 16.16
C LEU A 400 12.60 -11.58 16.64
N HIS A 401 11.66 -12.52 16.76
CA HIS A 401 10.25 -12.23 17.11
C HIS A 401 9.80 -13.15 18.26
N VAL A 402 8.95 -12.66 19.16
CA VAL A 402 8.43 -13.47 20.27
C VAL A 402 7.34 -14.42 19.74
N ASP A 403 7.54 -15.72 19.94
CA ASP A 403 6.59 -16.76 19.55
C ASP A 403 5.98 -17.41 20.80
N ASN A 404 4.67 -17.28 20.98
CA ASN A 404 3.91 -17.92 22.08
C ASN A 404 3.04 -19.10 21.61
N SER A 405 3.27 -19.61 20.39
CA SER A 405 2.53 -20.73 19.82
C SER A 405 2.77 -22.04 20.60
N HIS A 406 1.84 -22.99 20.43
CA HIS A 406 1.91 -24.32 21.05
C HIS A 406 2.06 -24.33 22.59
N GLY A 407 1.70 -23.24 23.28
CA GLY A 407 1.83 -23.11 24.73
C GLY A 407 3.27 -22.92 25.23
N MET A 408 4.22 -22.69 24.32
CA MET A 408 5.62 -22.45 24.64
C MET A 408 5.98 -21.00 24.34
N ARG A 409 6.88 -20.40 25.14
CA ARG A 409 7.50 -19.11 24.82
C ARG A 409 8.85 -19.36 24.16
N ARG A 410 8.93 -19.12 22.86
CA ARG A 410 10.13 -19.25 22.01
C ARG A 410 10.47 -17.89 21.37
N VAL A 411 11.60 -17.85 20.68
CA VAL A 411 11.98 -16.71 19.83
C VAL A 411 12.08 -17.21 18.40
N GLU A 412 11.17 -16.77 17.54
CA GLU A 412 11.19 -17.02 16.10
C GLU A 412 12.35 -16.26 15.44
N VAL A 413 12.99 -16.90 14.46
CA VAL A 413 14.02 -16.34 13.59
C VAL A 413 13.43 -16.20 12.19
N ARG A 414 13.50 -14.99 11.62
CA ARG A 414 13.11 -14.69 10.23
C ARG A 414 14.25 -14.09 9.44
N SER A 415 14.27 -14.31 8.13
CA SER A 415 15.17 -13.61 7.21
C SER A 415 14.90 -12.11 7.24
N ALA A 416 15.94 -11.27 7.34
CA ALA A 416 15.80 -9.82 7.30
C ALA A 416 15.56 -9.29 5.86
N SER A 417 15.94 -10.04 4.83
CA SER A 417 15.82 -9.62 3.42
C SER A 417 14.44 -9.89 2.85
N SER A 418 13.93 -11.11 3.01
CA SER A 418 12.63 -11.57 2.46
C SER A 418 11.49 -11.56 3.47
N GLY A 419 11.81 -11.57 4.77
CA GLY A 419 10.83 -11.72 5.85
C GLY A 419 10.34 -13.15 6.11
N ILE A 420 10.88 -14.17 5.42
CA ILE A 420 10.41 -15.57 5.62
C ILE A 420 10.75 -16.13 7.00
N HIS A 421 9.89 -17.00 7.50
CA HIS A 421 10.17 -17.85 8.65
C HIS A 421 11.34 -18.78 8.35
N LEU A 422 12.34 -18.78 9.23
CA LEU A 422 13.50 -19.67 9.16
C LEU A 422 13.42 -20.76 10.24
N GLY A 423 13.09 -20.38 11.48
CA GLY A 423 13.02 -21.32 12.60
C GLY A 423 12.96 -20.61 13.95
N HIS A 424 13.71 -21.10 14.93
CA HIS A 424 13.72 -20.57 16.30
C HIS A 424 15.13 -20.52 16.90
N VAL A 425 15.37 -19.56 17.79
CA VAL A 425 16.61 -19.46 18.58
C VAL A 425 16.37 -19.84 20.04
N PHE A 426 17.32 -20.62 20.58
CA PHE A 426 17.32 -21.14 21.94
C PHE A 426 18.62 -20.76 22.67
N ASP A 427 18.61 -20.79 24.00
CA ASP A 427 19.76 -20.45 24.87
C ASP A 427 20.49 -21.71 25.40
N ASP A 428 20.46 -22.79 24.62
CA ASP A 428 21.06 -24.09 24.90
C ASP A 428 22.24 -24.43 23.95
N GLY A 429 22.81 -23.40 23.30
CA GLY A 429 23.91 -23.54 22.34
C GLY A 429 25.31 -23.61 22.97
N PRO A 430 26.34 -23.82 22.14
CA PRO A 430 27.72 -23.89 22.59
C PRO A 430 28.23 -22.53 23.13
N PRO A 431 29.26 -22.52 24.00
CA PRO A 431 29.98 -21.31 24.36
C PRO A 431 30.63 -20.63 23.14
N PRO A 432 30.88 -19.31 23.16
CA PRO A 432 30.66 -18.40 24.28
C PRO A 432 29.26 -17.74 24.28
N HIS A 433 28.53 -17.79 23.16
CA HIS A 433 27.28 -17.06 23.00
C HIS A 433 26.06 -17.80 23.54
N HIS A 434 26.15 -19.12 23.74
CA HIS A 434 25.08 -20.00 24.22
C HIS A 434 23.80 -19.99 23.37
N ARG A 435 23.84 -19.40 22.16
CA ARG A 435 22.72 -19.38 21.21
C ARG A 435 22.73 -20.63 20.34
N ARG A 436 21.55 -21.17 20.07
CA ARG A 436 21.30 -22.17 19.02
C ARG A 436 20.17 -21.72 18.12
N TYR A 437 20.52 -21.25 16.93
CA TYR A 437 19.60 -20.97 15.83
C TYR A 437 19.24 -22.29 15.15
N CYS A 438 18.08 -22.84 15.49
CA CYS A 438 17.53 -24.08 14.97
C CYS A 438 16.64 -23.75 13.76
N ILE A 439 17.16 -23.98 12.56
CA ILE A 439 16.60 -23.47 11.31
C ILE A 439 16.11 -24.61 10.43
N ASN A 440 14.92 -24.44 9.83
CA ASN A 440 14.41 -25.35 8.81
C ASN A 440 15.33 -25.33 7.58
N GLY A 441 15.88 -26.47 7.22
CA GLY A 441 16.81 -26.60 6.12
C GLY A 441 16.17 -26.40 4.75
N ASN A 442 14.89 -26.76 4.57
CA ASN A 442 14.20 -26.56 3.29
C ASN A 442 13.99 -25.09 2.90
N VAL A 443 14.17 -24.13 3.83
CA VAL A 443 14.15 -22.67 3.55
C VAL A 443 15.55 -22.05 3.62
N LEU A 444 16.60 -22.85 3.49
CA LEU A 444 17.98 -22.41 3.28
C LEU A 444 18.51 -23.02 1.97
N LYS A 445 19.15 -22.20 1.13
CA LYS A 445 19.95 -22.70 0.01
C LYS A 445 21.42 -22.69 0.40
N PHE A 446 22.13 -23.80 0.25
CA PHE A 446 23.58 -23.82 0.41
C PHE A 446 24.30 -23.43 -0.88
N ILE A 447 25.25 -22.50 -0.78
CA ILE A 447 26.20 -22.13 -1.83
C ILE A 447 27.60 -22.51 -1.33
N PRO A 448 28.29 -23.48 -1.95
CA PRO A 448 29.66 -23.80 -1.59
C PRO A 448 30.58 -22.63 -1.94
N ASP A 449 31.64 -22.46 -1.15
CA ASP A 449 32.75 -21.61 -1.58
C ASP A 449 33.38 -22.16 -2.86
N GLY A 450 33.91 -21.26 -3.70
CA GLY A 450 34.69 -21.66 -4.86
C GLY A 450 35.91 -22.51 -4.46
N PRO A 451 36.51 -23.28 -5.37
CA PRO A 451 37.71 -24.06 -5.07
C PRO A 451 38.77 -23.11 -4.51
N MET A 452 39.19 -23.33 -3.25
CA MET A 452 40.21 -22.51 -2.62
C MET A 452 41.45 -22.51 -3.50
N SER A 453 41.85 -21.34 -4.00
CA SER A 453 43.10 -21.21 -4.74
C SER A 453 44.24 -21.50 -3.78
N ASP A 454 44.88 -22.66 -3.94
CA ASP A 454 45.93 -23.16 -3.07
C ASP A 454 47.14 -22.21 -3.06
N LYS A 455 47.14 -21.28 -2.09
CA LYS A 455 48.26 -20.36 -1.84
C LYS A 455 49.18 -21.04 -0.83
N ARG A 456 50.27 -21.57 -1.38
CA ARG A 456 51.42 -22.18 -0.69
C ARG A 456 51.99 -21.29 0.41
#